data_AF-A0A1Z2XLD9-F1
#
_entry.id   AF-A0A1Z2XLD9-F1
#
_cell.length_a   1.000
_cell.length_b   1.000
_cell.length_c   1.000
_cell.angle_alpha   90.00
_cell.angle_beta   90.00
_cell.angle_gamma   90.00
#
_symmetry.space_group_name_H-M   'P 1'
#
loop_
_entity.id
_entity.type
_entity.pdbx_description
1 polymer ?
#
loop_
_entity_poly.entity_id
_entity_poly.type
_entity_poly.pdbx_seq_one_letter_code
_entity_poly.pdbx_strand_id
1 'polypeptide(L)'
;MGKKLSEMTIEELWELFPIFLTEHQDCWAEWYEEEAGILRGILPPGHELHHVGSTAIKGIWAKPIVDILIEAPDMGALNTAGEALKAAGYICMSRGENRADFNKGYTPDGFAERVFHLHLRLIGDHDELYFRDYLNAHPDIAKEYEHLKLGLWREYEHDRDGYTRQKGDFVAEHTARAKKEFLGRYISSETLIRETLPADTQESVLKLLAYLRAEGTAFERCGGYWAGQYYWRISYLNEPVFYLLINGAGAEARFAPLTVWTDDSGSPWFEDVPLDDREKELCREHVNICEGCGSCHGGTDRMICGREFEDVCRTALRFVNPGPQELELLGRLAGLRLADIGQNKI
;
A
#
# COMPACT_ATOMS: atom_id res chain seq x y z
N MET A 1 38.51 17.66 14.14
CA MET A 1 37.15 17.22 13.80
C MET A 1 36.87 17.68 12.38
N GLY A 2 36.51 16.77 11.48
CA GLY A 2 36.07 17.13 10.13
C GLY A 2 34.74 17.88 10.14
N LYS A 3 34.37 18.48 9.00
CA LYS A 3 33.05 19.09 8.79
C LYS A 3 31.95 18.06 9.07
N LYS A 4 30.82 18.48 9.61
CA LYS A 4 29.63 17.61 9.65
C LYS A 4 29.07 17.45 8.24
N LEU A 5 28.39 16.33 7.95
CA LEU A 5 27.76 16.10 6.64
C LEU A 5 26.79 17.24 6.24
N SER A 6 26.07 17.81 7.21
CA SER A 6 25.16 18.95 7.00
C SER A 6 25.85 20.27 6.63
N GLU A 7 27.18 20.35 6.77
CA GLU A 7 28.00 21.53 6.49
C GLU A 7 28.83 21.38 5.21
N MET A 8 28.75 20.22 4.55
CA MET A 8 29.46 19.92 3.31
C MET A 8 28.68 20.42 2.09
N THR A 9 29.40 20.86 1.06
CA THR A 9 28.77 21.12 -0.25
C THR A 9 28.37 19.82 -0.92
N ILE A 10 27.54 19.89 -1.97
CA ILE A 10 27.13 18.68 -2.69
C ILE A 10 28.32 17.98 -3.37
N GLU A 11 29.31 18.74 -3.84
CA GLU A 11 30.55 18.23 -4.41
C GLU A 11 31.39 17.53 -3.34
N GLU A 12 31.53 18.11 -2.15
CA GLU A 12 32.21 17.46 -1.02
C GLU A 12 31.53 16.15 -0.62
N LEU A 13 30.19 16.10 -0.67
CA LEU A 13 29.42 14.87 -0.44
C LEU A 13 29.62 13.85 -1.57
N TRP A 14 29.73 14.27 -2.83
CA TRP A 14 29.98 13.36 -3.95
C TRP A 14 31.39 12.78 -3.95
N GLU A 15 32.37 13.53 -3.46
CA GLU A 15 33.72 13.01 -3.20
C GLU A 15 33.73 12.00 -2.05
N LEU A 16 32.99 12.27 -0.96
CA LEU A 16 32.92 11.37 0.19
C LEU A 16 32.07 10.10 -0.08
N PHE A 17 31.08 10.21 -0.95
CA PHE A 17 30.12 9.15 -1.28
C PHE A 17 30.08 8.88 -2.79
N PRO A 18 31.20 8.44 -3.39
CA PRO A 18 31.28 8.19 -4.81
C PRO A 18 30.35 7.06 -5.21
N ILE A 19 29.98 7.05 -6.49
CA ILE A 19 29.33 5.89 -7.08
C ILE A 19 30.35 4.78 -7.21
N PHE A 20 30.00 3.61 -6.68
CA PHE A 20 30.66 2.37 -7.04
C PHE A 20 29.63 1.26 -7.19
N LEU A 21 29.92 0.31 -8.06
CA LEU A 21 29.07 -0.85 -8.29
C LEU A 21 29.81 -2.12 -7.86
N THR A 22 29.07 -3.05 -7.28
CA THR A 22 29.55 -4.39 -6.92
C THR A 22 28.66 -5.44 -7.57
N GLU A 23 29.17 -6.67 -7.67
CA GLU A 23 28.34 -7.83 -7.99
C GLU A 23 27.16 -7.94 -7.02
N HIS A 24 26.10 -8.61 -7.48
CA HIS A 24 24.92 -8.88 -6.66
C HIS A 24 25.29 -9.68 -5.42
N GLN A 25 24.75 -9.30 -4.26
CA GLN A 25 24.99 -9.99 -3.00
C GLN A 25 23.66 -10.38 -2.35
N ASP A 26 23.53 -11.67 -1.98
CA ASP A 26 22.30 -12.20 -1.35
C ASP A 26 22.01 -11.53 0.01
N CYS A 27 23.05 -11.04 0.70
CA CYS A 27 22.92 -10.34 1.99
C CYS A 27 22.06 -9.06 1.89
N TRP A 28 21.87 -8.48 0.70
CA TRP A 28 21.00 -7.30 0.56
C TRP A 28 19.54 -7.59 0.86
N ALA A 29 19.06 -8.81 0.56
CA ALA A 29 17.72 -9.24 0.93
C ALA A 29 17.60 -9.40 2.45
N GLU A 30 18.64 -9.92 3.11
CA GLU A 30 18.70 -10.05 4.57
C GLU A 30 18.73 -8.67 5.24
N TRP A 31 19.55 -7.75 4.74
CA TRP A 31 19.62 -6.37 5.25
C TRP A 31 18.29 -5.64 5.08
N TYR A 32 17.59 -5.86 3.97
CA TYR A 32 16.24 -5.35 3.80
C TYR A 32 15.29 -5.89 4.86
N GLU A 33 15.23 -7.21 5.10
CA GLU A 33 14.30 -7.78 6.06
C GLU A 33 14.59 -7.34 7.50
N GLU A 34 15.87 -7.23 7.87
CA GLU A 34 16.29 -6.71 9.17
C GLU A 34 15.88 -5.24 9.35
N GLU A 35 16.17 -4.38 8.38
CA GLU A 35 15.82 -2.96 8.45
C GLU A 35 14.30 -2.75 8.36
N ALA A 36 13.59 -3.51 7.52
CA ALA A 36 12.13 -3.51 7.46
C ALA A 36 11.52 -3.96 8.80
N GLY A 37 12.14 -4.91 9.51
CA GLY A 37 11.75 -5.27 10.87
C GLY A 37 11.85 -4.11 11.87
N ILE A 38 12.95 -3.34 11.81
CA ILE A 38 13.11 -2.12 12.62
C ILE A 38 12.07 -1.07 12.24
N LEU A 39 11.87 -0.84 10.93
CA LEU A 39 10.93 0.15 10.41
C LEU A 39 9.49 -0.17 10.85
N ARG A 40 9.06 -1.43 10.77
CA ARG A 40 7.74 -1.87 11.28
C ARG A 40 7.54 -1.57 12.77
N GLY A 41 8.62 -1.53 13.56
CA GLY A 41 8.56 -1.19 14.98
C GLY A 41 8.44 0.32 15.29
N ILE A 42 8.80 1.19 14.34
CA ILE A 42 8.76 2.65 14.54
C ILE A 42 7.66 3.34 13.72
N LEU A 43 7.23 2.73 12.62
CA LEU A 43 6.18 3.25 11.76
C LEU A 43 4.81 2.96 12.38
N PRO A 44 3.83 3.88 12.22
CA PRO A 44 2.44 3.56 12.53
C PRO A 44 1.94 2.34 11.75
N PRO A 45 0.88 1.65 12.21
CA PRO A 45 0.23 0.59 11.44
C PRO A 45 -0.25 1.08 10.06
N GLY A 46 -0.38 0.13 9.13
CA GLY A 46 -0.92 0.40 7.79
C GLY A 46 0.10 0.85 6.74
N HIS A 47 1.38 0.98 7.09
CA HIS A 47 2.44 1.21 6.11
C HIS A 47 2.84 -0.09 5.42
N GLU A 48 3.00 -0.05 4.10
CA GLU A 48 3.55 -1.16 3.31
C GLU A 48 5.02 -0.89 3.01
N LEU A 49 5.87 -1.93 3.14
CA LEU A 49 7.31 -1.82 2.93
C LEU A 49 7.72 -2.77 1.82
N HIS A 50 8.55 -2.26 0.90
CA HIS A 50 9.02 -3.04 -0.24
C HIS A 50 10.50 -2.81 -0.50
N HIS A 51 11.25 -3.90 -0.70
CA HIS A 51 12.61 -3.84 -1.24
C HIS A 51 12.55 -3.44 -2.70
N VAL A 52 13.12 -2.31 -3.07
CA VAL A 52 13.14 -1.78 -4.43
C VAL A 52 14.57 -1.46 -4.87
N GLY A 53 14.72 -0.80 -6.01
CA GLY A 53 16.02 -0.42 -6.53
C GLY A 53 16.83 -1.59 -7.08
N SER A 54 18.11 -1.33 -7.39
CA SER A 54 18.95 -2.33 -8.06
C SER A 54 19.34 -3.50 -7.16
N THR A 55 19.37 -3.32 -5.84
CA THR A 55 19.72 -4.39 -4.89
C THR A 55 18.59 -5.43 -4.75
N ALA A 56 17.37 -5.09 -5.14
CA ALA A 56 16.23 -6.01 -5.22
C ALA A 56 16.14 -6.79 -6.55
N ILE A 57 17.04 -6.53 -7.50
CA ILE A 57 17.09 -7.22 -8.80
C ILE A 57 18.23 -8.24 -8.79
N LYS A 58 17.89 -9.49 -9.07
CA LYS A 58 18.83 -10.60 -8.98
C LYS A 58 19.84 -10.58 -10.12
N GLY A 59 21.10 -10.83 -9.78
CA GLY A 59 22.16 -11.08 -10.77
C GLY A 59 22.63 -9.85 -11.55
N ILE A 60 22.33 -8.63 -11.08
CA ILE A 60 22.88 -7.40 -11.66
C ILE A 60 23.85 -6.69 -10.72
N TRP A 61 24.86 -6.02 -11.28
CA TRP A 61 25.73 -5.12 -10.53
C TRP A 61 24.94 -3.90 -10.02
N ALA A 62 25.15 -3.53 -8.76
CA ALA A 62 24.41 -2.45 -8.10
C ALA A 62 25.30 -1.64 -7.18
N LYS A 63 24.85 -0.43 -6.83
CA LYS A 63 25.41 0.26 -5.66
C LYS A 63 24.99 -0.56 -4.43
N PRO A 64 25.87 -0.85 -3.46
CA PRO A 64 25.51 -1.62 -2.27
C PRO A 64 24.72 -0.75 -1.27
N ILE A 65 23.56 -0.29 -1.73
CA ILE A 65 22.61 0.55 -1.01
C ILE A 65 21.24 -0.11 -1.16
N VAL A 66 20.60 -0.45 -0.05
CA VAL A 66 19.28 -1.05 -0.04
C VAL A 66 18.24 0.05 -0.14
N ASP A 67 17.46 0.06 -1.23
CA ASP A 67 16.36 1.00 -1.42
C ASP A 67 15.06 0.38 -0.85
N ILE A 68 14.37 1.11 0.02
CA ILE A 68 13.12 0.69 0.67
C ILE A 68 12.02 1.68 0.32
N LEU A 69 11.00 1.21 -0.41
CA LEU A 69 9.78 1.97 -0.60
C LEU A 69 8.87 1.76 0.62
N ILE A 70 8.41 2.87 1.20
CA ILE A 70 7.45 2.90 2.31
C ILE A 70 6.20 3.59 1.80
N GLU A 71 5.10 2.84 1.64
CA GLU A 71 3.81 3.37 1.22
C GLU A 71 2.93 3.67 2.43
N ALA A 72 2.52 4.94 2.57
CA ALA A 72 1.65 5.44 3.61
C ALA A 72 0.19 5.52 3.12
N PRO A 73 -0.81 5.18 3.96
CA PRO A 73 -2.22 5.15 3.56
C PRO A 73 -2.79 6.54 3.25
N ASP A 74 -2.33 7.57 3.96
CA ASP A 74 -2.75 8.96 3.76
C ASP A 74 -1.65 9.96 4.14
N MET A 75 -1.96 11.24 3.95
CA MET A 75 -1.05 12.34 4.26
C MET A 75 -0.71 12.48 5.75
N GLY A 76 -1.64 12.14 6.64
CA GLY A 76 -1.42 12.16 8.09
C GLY A 76 -0.41 11.09 8.50
N ALA A 77 -0.59 9.86 8.01
CA ALA A 77 0.32 8.75 8.19
C ALA A 77 1.70 9.03 7.59
N LEU A 78 1.76 9.58 6.37
CA LEU A 78 3.02 10.01 5.73
C LEU A 78 3.77 11.03 6.59
N ASN A 79 3.08 12.06 7.06
CA ASN A 79 3.70 13.07 7.91
C ASN A 79 4.21 12.49 9.23
N THR A 80 3.43 11.61 9.85
CA THR A 80 3.76 10.94 11.12
C THR A 80 4.97 10.02 10.95
N ALA A 81 5.01 9.21 9.89
CA ALA A 81 6.13 8.37 9.53
C ALA A 81 7.40 9.19 9.29
N GLY A 82 7.28 10.33 8.58
CA GLY A 82 8.41 11.23 8.35
C GLY A 82 9.04 11.75 9.65
N GLU A 83 8.24 12.07 10.67
CA GLU A 83 8.78 12.48 11.98
C GLU A 83 9.35 11.29 12.78
N ALA A 84 8.70 10.12 12.72
CA ALA A 84 9.20 8.90 13.34
C ALA A 84 10.58 8.48 12.79
N LEU A 85 10.76 8.56 11.47
CA LEU A 85 12.04 8.29 10.80
C LEU A 85 13.13 9.26 11.25
N LYS A 86 12.86 10.58 11.33
CA LYS A 86 13.83 11.54 11.85
C LYS A 86 14.21 11.23 13.30
N ALA A 87 13.21 10.93 14.14
CA ALA A 87 13.43 10.59 15.54
C ALA A 87 14.27 9.31 15.71
N ALA A 88 14.14 8.36 14.79
CA ALA A 88 14.94 7.13 14.74
C ALA A 88 16.33 7.30 14.11
N GLY A 89 16.71 8.52 13.71
CA GLY A 89 18.05 8.84 13.21
C GLY A 89 18.24 8.70 11.70
N TYR A 90 17.16 8.55 10.92
CA TYR A 90 17.24 8.60 9.46
C TYR A 90 17.34 10.06 8.99
N ILE A 91 18.26 10.33 8.08
CA ILE A 91 18.57 11.67 7.59
C ILE A 91 17.60 12.02 6.47
N CYS A 92 16.74 13.02 6.67
CA CYS A 92 15.85 13.53 5.63
C CYS A 92 16.67 14.24 4.54
N MET A 93 16.62 13.73 3.32
CA MET A 93 17.36 14.26 2.16
C MET A 93 16.50 15.20 1.32
N SER A 94 15.22 14.86 1.17
CA SER A 94 14.26 15.64 0.41
C SER A 94 12.89 15.53 1.07
N ARG A 95 12.06 16.57 0.93
CA ARG A 95 10.64 16.52 1.28
C ARG A 95 9.84 17.35 0.30
N GLY A 96 8.97 16.67 -0.45
CA GLY A 96 7.93 17.27 -1.27
C GLY A 96 6.58 17.25 -0.55
N GLU A 97 5.52 17.55 -1.30
CA GLU A 97 4.15 17.54 -0.78
C GLU A 97 3.70 16.13 -0.40
N ASN A 98 3.85 15.15 -1.30
CA ASN A 98 3.37 13.78 -1.13
C ASN A 98 4.49 12.72 -1.08
N ARG A 99 5.75 13.16 -0.95
CA ARG A 99 6.95 12.30 -0.96
C ARG A 99 8.01 12.83 -0.01
N ALA A 100 8.81 11.94 0.56
CA ALA A 100 10.04 12.30 1.25
C ALA A 100 11.10 11.19 1.09
N ASP A 101 12.36 11.58 0.97
CA ASP A 101 13.49 10.64 0.89
C ASP A 101 14.36 10.74 2.12
N PHE A 102 14.79 9.59 2.66
CA PHE A 102 15.65 9.50 3.83
C PHE A 102 16.84 8.57 3.58
N ASN A 103 17.94 8.82 4.27
CA ASN A 103 19.14 7.98 4.22
C ASN A 103 19.53 7.48 5.62
N LYS A 104 20.14 6.29 5.67
CA LYS A 104 20.88 5.75 6.83
C LYS A 104 22.21 5.15 6.36
N GLY A 105 23.24 5.24 7.19
CA GLY A 105 24.57 4.71 6.88
C GLY A 105 25.54 5.68 6.18
N TYR A 106 25.23 6.98 6.18
CA TYR A 106 26.14 8.02 5.72
C TYR A 106 26.91 8.57 6.93
N THR A 107 28.24 8.44 6.92
CA THR A 107 29.09 8.84 8.06
C THR A 107 30.15 9.86 7.61
N PRO A 108 30.75 10.62 8.54
CA PRO A 108 31.88 11.51 8.20
C PRO A 108 33.09 10.79 7.60
N ASP A 109 33.20 9.48 7.79
CA ASP A 109 34.30 8.64 7.28
C ASP A 109 33.90 7.85 6.01
N GLY A 110 32.74 8.17 5.42
CA GLY A 110 32.19 7.49 4.23
C GLY A 110 30.99 6.61 4.55
N PHE A 111 30.71 5.66 3.68
CA PHE A 111 29.59 4.71 3.87
C PHE A 111 29.85 3.78 5.06
N ALA A 112 28.82 3.59 5.88
CA ALA A 112 28.75 2.47 6.80
C ALA A 112 28.68 1.14 6.03
N GLU A 113 28.89 0.02 6.72
CA GLU A 113 28.76 -1.30 6.12
C GLU A 113 27.38 -1.53 5.47
N ARG A 114 26.33 -1.03 6.13
CA ARG A 114 24.95 -1.14 5.66
C ARG A 114 24.38 0.25 5.41
N VAL A 115 23.91 0.48 4.19
CA VAL A 115 23.41 1.78 3.73
C VAL A 115 22.01 1.59 3.19
N PHE A 116 21.10 2.46 3.61
CA PHE A 116 19.68 2.39 3.24
C PHE A 116 19.21 3.73 2.67
N HIS A 117 18.46 3.66 1.58
CA HIS A 117 17.66 4.77 1.03
C HIS A 117 16.19 4.42 1.27
N LEU A 118 15.46 5.30 1.94
CA LEU A 118 14.04 5.15 2.17
C LEU A 118 13.27 6.13 1.31
N HIS A 119 12.28 5.63 0.57
CA HIS A 119 11.36 6.42 -0.23
C HIS A 119 9.98 6.37 0.41
N LEU A 120 9.60 7.42 1.12
CA LEU A 120 8.29 7.53 1.76
C LEU A 120 7.30 8.19 0.81
N ARG A 121 6.22 7.48 0.45
CA ARG A 121 5.22 7.89 -0.56
C ARG A 121 3.82 7.50 -0.13
N LEU A 122 2.81 7.98 -0.84
CA LEU A 122 1.43 7.49 -0.68
C LEU A 122 1.24 6.16 -1.41
N ILE A 123 0.33 5.32 -0.90
CA ILE A 123 -0.09 4.08 -1.58
C ILE A 123 -0.48 4.38 -3.04
N GLY A 124 0.09 3.61 -3.96
CA GLY A 124 -0.12 3.71 -5.41
C GLY A 124 0.99 4.45 -6.15
N ASP A 125 1.88 5.15 -5.44
CA ASP A 125 3.02 5.85 -6.02
C ASP A 125 4.28 4.99 -6.01
N HIS A 126 4.27 3.92 -6.80
CA HIS A 126 5.14 2.75 -6.62
C HIS A 126 5.68 2.16 -7.93
N ASP A 127 6.05 3.01 -8.89
CA ASP A 127 6.61 2.60 -10.19
C ASP A 127 7.83 1.68 -10.06
N GLU A 128 8.59 1.83 -8.98
CA GLU A 128 9.75 1.00 -8.66
C GLU A 128 9.40 -0.48 -8.47
N LEU A 129 8.19 -0.81 -8.02
CA LEU A 129 7.72 -2.20 -7.91
C LEU A 129 7.59 -2.84 -9.29
N TYR A 130 6.96 -2.12 -10.23
CA TYR A 130 6.83 -2.56 -11.62
C TYR A 130 8.21 -2.74 -12.27
N PHE A 131 9.11 -1.78 -12.11
CA PHE A 131 10.46 -1.87 -12.67
C PHE A 131 11.25 -3.06 -12.11
N ARG A 132 11.24 -3.24 -10.77
CA ARG A 132 11.91 -4.35 -10.09
C ARG A 132 11.41 -5.70 -10.59
N ASP A 133 10.10 -5.92 -10.56
CA ASP A 133 9.53 -7.23 -10.92
C ASP A 133 9.69 -7.51 -12.42
N TYR A 134 9.70 -6.47 -13.25
CA TYR A 134 9.95 -6.62 -14.69
C TYR A 134 11.39 -7.06 -14.98
N LEU A 135 12.38 -6.42 -14.37
CA LEU A 135 13.77 -6.85 -14.55
C LEU A 135 14.05 -8.23 -13.95
N ASN A 136 13.40 -8.60 -12.84
CA ASN A 136 13.50 -9.97 -12.31
C ASN A 136 12.82 -11.02 -13.22
N ALA A 137 11.77 -10.65 -13.96
CA ALA A 137 11.10 -11.54 -14.91
C ALA A 137 11.81 -11.61 -16.28
N HIS A 138 12.60 -10.59 -16.63
CA HIS A 138 13.32 -10.46 -17.90
C HIS A 138 14.84 -10.29 -17.67
N PRO A 139 15.58 -11.38 -17.36
CA PRO A 139 17.00 -11.30 -17.00
C PRO A 139 17.90 -10.72 -18.10
N ASP A 140 17.55 -10.89 -19.36
CA ASP A 140 18.21 -10.29 -20.52
C ASP A 140 18.12 -8.75 -20.48
N ILE A 141 16.93 -8.20 -20.21
CA ILE A 141 16.73 -6.76 -20.04
C ILE A 141 17.43 -6.26 -18.77
N ALA A 142 17.46 -7.05 -17.70
CA ALA A 142 18.22 -6.72 -16.50
C ALA A 142 19.73 -6.60 -16.80
N LYS A 143 20.26 -7.42 -17.72
CA LYS A 143 21.64 -7.32 -18.20
C LYS A 143 21.88 -6.10 -19.09
N GLU A 144 20.91 -5.69 -19.91
CA GLU A 144 20.99 -4.42 -20.62
C GLU A 144 21.06 -3.24 -19.65
N TYR A 145 20.24 -3.25 -18.59
CA TYR A 145 20.28 -2.24 -17.53
C TYR A 145 21.62 -2.22 -16.79
N GLU A 146 22.19 -3.40 -16.51
CA GLU A 146 23.54 -3.53 -15.94
C GLU A 146 24.61 -2.91 -16.84
N HIS A 147 24.62 -3.23 -18.15
CA HIS A 147 25.58 -2.68 -19.09
C HIS A 147 25.50 -1.15 -19.17
N LEU A 148 24.28 -0.59 -19.19
CA LEU A 148 24.07 0.85 -19.12
C LEU A 148 24.69 1.44 -17.84
N LYS A 149 24.40 0.85 -16.67
CA LYS A 149 24.94 1.30 -15.38
C LYS A 149 26.47 1.26 -15.34
N LEU A 150 27.08 0.16 -15.81
CA LEU A 150 28.53 0.00 -15.87
C LEU A 150 29.18 1.02 -16.82
N GLY A 151 28.54 1.29 -17.96
CA GLY A 151 29.01 2.29 -18.93
C GLY A 151 28.99 3.72 -18.37
N LEU A 152 28.01 4.04 -17.52
CA LEU A 152 27.88 5.36 -16.89
C LEU A 152 28.75 5.53 -15.63
N TRP A 153 29.13 4.44 -14.96
CA TRP A 153 29.75 4.50 -13.64
C TRP A 153 30.98 5.41 -13.63
N ARG A 154 31.98 5.17 -14.49
CA ARG A 154 33.25 5.92 -14.44
C ARG A 154 33.13 7.39 -14.82
N GLU A 155 32.22 7.70 -15.75
CA GLU A 155 31.98 9.09 -16.16
C GLU A 155 31.31 9.91 -15.04
N TYR A 156 30.40 9.28 -14.31
CA TYR A 156 29.58 9.94 -13.28
C TYR A 156 29.96 9.54 -11.85
N GLU A 157 31.20 9.09 -11.61
CA GLU A 157 31.65 8.57 -10.31
C GLU A 157 31.36 9.55 -9.16
N HIS A 158 31.52 10.84 -9.42
CA HIS A 158 31.23 11.94 -8.50
C HIS A 158 30.09 12.85 -8.97
N ASP A 159 29.18 12.38 -9.82
CA ASP A 159 27.97 13.11 -10.23
C ASP A 159 26.74 12.20 -10.14
N ARG A 160 26.16 12.14 -8.93
CA ARG A 160 25.02 11.27 -8.65
C ARG A 160 23.78 11.64 -9.46
N ASP A 161 23.57 12.93 -9.67
CA ASP A 161 22.39 13.40 -10.36
C ASP A 161 22.51 13.11 -11.86
N GLY A 162 23.69 13.31 -12.45
CA GLY A 162 24.01 12.90 -13.82
C GLY A 162 23.81 11.41 -14.03
N TYR A 163 24.37 10.57 -13.16
CA TYR A 163 24.19 9.12 -13.22
C TYR A 163 22.70 8.71 -13.15
N THR A 164 21.91 9.41 -12.33
CA THR A 164 20.48 9.12 -12.19
C THR A 164 19.71 9.55 -13.44
N ARG A 165 19.98 10.76 -13.95
CA ARG A 165 19.35 11.30 -15.18
C ARG A 165 19.60 10.41 -16.39
N GLN A 166 20.83 9.93 -16.59
CA GLN A 166 21.19 9.13 -17.76
C GLN A 166 20.53 7.74 -17.83
N LYS A 167 19.99 7.25 -16.70
CA LYS A 167 19.20 6.02 -16.67
C LYS A 167 17.70 6.26 -16.85
N GLY A 168 17.27 7.51 -16.83
CA GLY A 168 15.86 7.91 -16.75
C GLY A 168 15.02 7.31 -17.89
N ASP A 169 15.48 7.45 -19.13
CA ASP A 169 14.74 6.97 -20.30
C ASP A 169 14.58 5.45 -20.28
N PHE A 170 15.65 4.71 -19.94
CA PHE A 170 15.59 3.26 -19.82
C PHE A 170 14.59 2.83 -18.73
N VAL A 171 14.63 3.48 -17.56
CA VAL A 171 13.71 3.19 -16.45
C VAL A 171 12.28 3.49 -16.87
N ALA A 172 12.01 4.66 -17.44
CA ALA A 172 10.67 5.07 -17.85
C ALA A 172 10.07 4.13 -18.92
N GLU A 173 10.85 3.77 -19.94
CA GLU A 173 10.42 2.85 -21.00
C GLU A 173 10.04 1.47 -20.43
N HIS A 174 10.92 0.89 -19.62
CA HIS A 174 10.70 -0.46 -19.10
C HIS A 174 9.64 -0.51 -18.00
N THR A 175 9.48 0.55 -17.21
CA THR A 175 8.33 0.71 -16.30
C THR A 175 7.02 0.77 -17.08
N ALA A 176 6.98 1.48 -18.21
CA ALA A 176 5.77 1.54 -19.05
C ALA A 176 5.44 0.17 -19.68
N ARG A 177 6.44 -0.60 -20.09
CA ARG A 177 6.26 -2.00 -20.55
C ARG A 177 5.77 -2.89 -19.41
N ALA A 178 6.38 -2.77 -18.23
CA ALA A 178 6.00 -3.50 -17.02
C ALA A 178 4.55 -3.27 -16.62
N LYS A 179 4.08 -2.01 -16.64
CA LYS A 179 2.67 -1.68 -16.34
C LYS A 179 1.67 -2.31 -17.31
N LYS A 180 2.07 -2.54 -18.58
CA LYS A 180 1.25 -3.24 -19.57
C LYS A 180 1.25 -4.75 -19.36
N GLU A 181 2.42 -5.34 -19.09
CA GLU A 181 2.56 -6.78 -18.89
C GLU A 181 1.96 -7.25 -17.55
N PHE A 182 2.19 -6.49 -16.49
CA PHE A 182 1.68 -6.74 -15.15
C PHE A 182 0.45 -5.90 -14.84
N LEU A 183 -0.42 -5.70 -15.83
CA LEU A 183 -1.62 -4.91 -15.67
C LEU A 183 -2.43 -5.43 -14.47
N GLY A 184 -2.65 -4.55 -13.50
CA GLY A 184 -3.41 -4.90 -12.29
C GLY A 184 -2.63 -5.55 -11.16
N ARG A 185 -1.31 -5.77 -11.30
CA ARG A 185 -0.48 -6.43 -10.27
C ARG A 185 -0.37 -5.63 -8.97
N TYR A 186 -0.22 -4.31 -9.06
CA TYR A 186 -0.17 -3.42 -7.89
C TYR A 186 -1.35 -2.44 -7.84
N ILE A 187 -2.47 -2.78 -8.47
CA ILE A 187 -3.66 -1.95 -8.29
C ILE A 187 -4.11 -2.08 -6.83
N SER A 188 -4.03 -0.98 -6.10
CA SER A 188 -4.59 -0.83 -4.76
C SER A 188 -6.03 -0.31 -4.85
N SER A 189 -6.78 -0.52 -3.77
CA SER A 189 -8.09 0.11 -3.61
C SER A 189 -8.00 1.63 -3.70
N GLU A 190 -6.99 2.23 -3.07
CA GLU A 190 -6.77 3.67 -3.00
C GLU A 190 -6.56 4.29 -4.39
N THR A 191 -5.72 3.68 -5.22
CA THR A 191 -5.49 4.14 -6.60
C THR A 191 -6.80 4.12 -7.39
N LEU A 192 -7.56 3.03 -7.33
CA LEU A 192 -8.83 2.98 -8.05
C LEU A 192 -9.88 3.94 -7.51
N ILE A 193 -9.94 4.17 -6.20
CA ILE A 193 -10.85 5.17 -5.63
C ILE A 193 -10.53 6.55 -6.23
N ARG A 194 -9.25 6.93 -6.29
CA ARG A 194 -8.79 8.20 -6.89
C ARG A 194 -9.07 8.31 -8.39
N GLU A 195 -9.08 7.19 -9.10
CA GLU A 195 -9.35 7.15 -10.55
C GLU A 195 -10.84 7.04 -10.90
N THR A 196 -11.64 6.43 -10.01
CA THR A 196 -13.03 6.04 -10.32
C THR A 196 -14.04 7.01 -9.72
N LEU A 197 -13.82 7.50 -8.50
CA LEU A 197 -14.84 8.27 -7.77
C LEU A 197 -14.72 9.78 -8.02
N PRO A 198 -15.82 10.55 -7.87
CA PRO A 198 -15.75 12.00 -7.84
C PRO A 198 -15.03 12.52 -6.58
N ALA A 199 -14.35 13.67 -6.69
CA ALA A 199 -13.46 14.19 -5.64
C ALA A 199 -14.12 14.41 -4.27
N ASP A 200 -15.40 14.78 -4.24
CA ASP A 200 -16.18 14.98 -3.01
C ASP A 200 -16.44 13.66 -2.25
N THR A 201 -16.51 12.55 -2.96
CA THR A 201 -16.72 11.21 -2.39
C THR A 201 -15.38 10.52 -2.10
N GLN A 202 -14.35 10.78 -2.91
CA GLN A 202 -13.00 10.22 -2.75
C GLN A 202 -12.46 10.41 -1.33
N GLU A 203 -12.56 11.63 -0.80
CA GLU A 203 -11.96 11.94 0.51
C GLU A 203 -12.55 11.08 1.63
N SER A 204 -13.88 10.94 1.67
CA SER A 204 -14.58 10.17 2.69
C SER A 204 -14.29 8.68 2.58
N VAL A 205 -14.21 8.14 1.36
CA VAL A 205 -13.86 6.73 1.14
C VAL A 205 -12.40 6.46 1.51
N LEU A 206 -11.48 7.32 1.09
CA LEU A 206 -10.06 7.20 1.43
C LEU A 206 -9.83 7.30 2.94
N LYS A 207 -10.59 8.14 3.65
CA LYS A 207 -10.58 8.18 5.13
C LYS A 207 -11.02 6.85 5.75
N LEU A 208 -12.06 6.23 5.22
CA LEU A 208 -12.49 4.90 5.68
C LEU A 208 -11.41 3.84 5.44
N LEU A 209 -10.80 3.81 4.24
CA LEU A 209 -9.73 2.86 3.94
C LEU A 209 -8.50 3.09 4.82
N ALA A 210 -8.12 4.34 5.05
CA ALA A 210 -7.02 4.71 5.93
C ALA A 210 -7.28 4.30 7.38
N TYR A 211 -8.50 4.52 7.89
CA TYR A 211 -8.92 4.03 9.21
C TYR A 211 -8.74 2.50 9.31
N LEU A 212 -9.28 1.74 8.35
CA LEU A 212 -9.16 0.29 8.33
C LEU A 212 -7.70 -0.18 8.32
N ARG A 213 -6.81 0.47 7.54
CA ARG A 213 -5.39 0.13 7.52
C ARG A 213 -4.70 0.47 8.83
N ALA A 214 -5.04 1.60 9.45
CA ALA A 214 -4.51 2.00 10.76
C ALA A 214 -4.91 1.02 11.88
N GLU A 215 -6.08 0.38 11.76
CA GLU A 215 -6.52 -0.70 12.66
C GLU A 215 -5.84 -2.06 12.37
N GLY A 216 -4.93 -2.12 11.39
CA GLY A 216 -4.18 -3.33 11.06
C GLY A 216 -4.96 -4.35 10.22
N THR A 217 -5.98 -3.91 9.48
CA THR A 217 -6.66 -4.79 8.52
C THR A 217 -5.80 -5.07 7.28
N ALA A 218 -5.91 -6.27 6.75
CA ALA A 218 -5.31 -6.70 5.48
C ALA A 218 -6.29 -6.48 4.32
N PHE A 219 -5.76 -6.03 3.18
CA PHE A 219 -6.50 -5.78 1.95
C PHE A 219 -6.11 -6.81 0.89
N GLU A 220 -6.96 -7.79 0.66
CA GLU A 220 -6.68 -8.87 -0.28
C GLU A 220 -7.55 -8.74 -1.53
N ARG A 221 -6.93 -8.51 -2.69
CA ARG A 221 -7.64 -8.55 -3.97
C ARG A 221 -8.11 -9.99 -4.23
N CYS A 222 -9.42 -10.20 -4.31
CA CYS A 222 -9.95 -11.56 -4.46
C CYS A 222 -9.92 -12.02 -5.92
N GLY A 223 -9.77 -13.33 -6.11
CA GLY A 223 -9.96 -14.02 -7.39
C GLY A 223 -11.22 -14.89 -7.42
N GLY A 224 -11.35 -15.73 -8.44
CA GLY A 224 -12.46 -16.71 -8.57
C GLY A 224 -13.65 -16.18 -9.37
N TYR A 225 -14.87 -16.31 -8.83
CA TYR A 225 -16.10 -15.82 -9.48
C TYR A 225 -16.00 -14.33 -9.88
N TRP A 226 -15.25 -13.55 -9.11
CA TRP A 226 -15.04 -12.11 -9.30
C TRP A 226 -13.70 -11.76 -9.97
N ALA A 227 -12.99 -12.71 -10.60
CA ALA A 227 -11.63 -12.51 -11.09
C ALA A 227 -11.45 -11.35 -12.11
N GLY A 228 -12.52 -10.92 -12.78
CA GLY A 228 -12.53 -9.77 -13.70
C GLY A 228 -12.91 -8.44 -13.06
N GLN A 229 -13.11 -8.40 -11.74
CA GLN A 229 -13.66 -7.27 -11.01
C GLN A 229 -12.60 -6.72 -10.04
N TYR A 230 -12.66 -5.43 -9.76
CA TYR A 230 -11.80 -4.83 -8.75
C TYR A 230 -12.45 -4.98 -7.38
N TYR A 231 -12.22 -6.16 -6.78
CA TYR A 231 -12.85 -6.59 -5.55
C TYR A 231 -11.82 -6.94 -4.47
N TRP A 232 -11.97 -6.39 -3.27
CA TRP A 232 -11.13 -6.65 -2.11
C TRP A 232 -11.92 -7.27 -0.97
N ARG A 233 -11.31 -8.27 -0.32
CA ARG A 233 -11.67 -8.69 1.03
C ARG A 233 -10.78 -7.92 1.99
N ILE A 234 -11.40 -7.21 2.92
CA ILE A 234 -10.74 -6.52 4.02
C ILE A 234 -10.91 -7.40 5.25
N SER A 235 -9.82 -7.83 5.87
CA SER A 235 -9.85 -8.78 6.98
C SER A 235 -8.98 -8.35 8.16
N TYR A 236 -9.39 -8.71 9.36
CA TYR A 236 -8.67 -8.50 10.61
C TYR A 236 -8.45 -9.85 11.30
N LEU A 237 -7.23 -10.16 11.71
CA LEU A 237 -6.90 -11.48 12.31
C LEU A 237 -7.40 -12.68 11.47
N ASN A 238 -7.32 -12.56 10.14
CA ASN A 238 -7.83 -13.50 9.13
C ASN A 238 -9.35 -13.69 9.08
N GLU A 239 -10.13 -12.91 9.84
CA GLU A 239 -11.59 -12.87 9.75
C GLU A 239 -12.04 -11.70 8.86
N PRO A 240 -13.02 -11.87 7.97
CA PRO A 240 -13.45 -10.79 7.11
C PRO A 240 -14.19 -9.71 7.91
N VAL A 241 -13.89 -8.46 7.57
CA VAL A 241 -14.53 -7.25 8.09
C VAL A 241 -15.51 -6.75 7.04
N PHE A 242 -14.98 -6.35 5.88
CA PHE A 242 -15.75 -5.83 4.74
C PHE A 242 -15.30 -6.48 3.43
N TYR A 243 -16.17 -6.34 2.43
CA TYR A 243 -15.82 -6.54 1.03
C TYR A 243 -16.06 -5.25 0.26
N LEU A 244 -15.15 -4.93 -0.65
CA LEU A 244 -15.13 -3.67 -1.40
C LEU A 244 -15.09 -3.97 -2.90
N LEU A 245 -16.13 -3.59 -3.65
CA LEU A 245 -16.14 -3.62 -5.11
C LEU A 245 -16.00 -2.18 -5.64
N ILE A 246 -15.04 -1.98 -6.54
CA ILE A 246 -14.82 -0.72 -7.24
C ILE A 246 -15.04 -0.95 -8.73
N ASN A 247 -15.81 -0.09 -9.37
CA ASN A 247 -16.09 -0.13 -10.81
C ASN A 247 -16.55 -1.51 -11.32
N GLY A 248 -17.64 -2.02 -10.74
CA GLY A 248 -18.25 -3.29 -11.15
C GLY A 248 -18.54 -3.34 -12.66
N ALA A 249 -18.31 -4.50 -13.28
CA ALA A 249 -18.48 -4.75 -14.71
C ALA A 249 -19.44 -5.92 -14.98
N GLY A 250 -19.93 -6.05 -16.20
CA GLY A 250 -20.87 -7.13 -16.56
C GLY A 250 -22.17 -7.05 -15.76
N ALA A 251 -22.60 -8.16 -15.15
CA ALA A 251 -23.79 -8.20 -14.29
C ALA A 251 -23.69 -7.26 -13.07
N GLU A 252 -22.47 -6.88 -12.70
CA GLU A 252 -22.13 -6.14 -11.50
C GLU A 252 -22.01 -4.64 -11.77
N ALA A 253 -22.20 -4.21 -13.03
CA ALA A 253 -22.24 -2.80 -13.41
C ALA A 253 -23.32 -2.01 -12.67
N ARG A 254 -24.39 -2.68 -12.20
CA ARG A 254 -25.42 -2.07 -11.35
C ARG A 254 -24.92 -1.64 -9.95
N PHE A 255 -23.74 -2.11 -9.55
CA PHE A 255 -23.11 -1.84 -8.26
C PHE A 255 -21.92 -0.88 -8.37
N ALA A 256 -21.68 -0.31 -9.55
CA ALA A 256 -20.66 0.70 -9.80
C ALA A 256 -21.13 2.11 -9.35
N PRO A 257 -20.19 3.04 -9.09
CA PRO A 257 -18.74 2.83 -9.04
C PRO A 257 -18.21 2.23 -7.72
N LEU A 258 -18.99 2.19 -6.64
CA LEU A 258 -18.52 1.68 -5.35
C LEU A 258 -19.62 0.86 -4.67
N THR A 259 -19.29 -0.35 -4.20
CA THR A 259 -20.15 -1.09 -3.28
C THR A 259 -19.34 -1.67 -2.13
N VAL A 260 -19.87 -1.52 -0.92
CA VAL A 260 -19.31 -2.09 0.31
C VAL A 260 -20.29 -3.10 0.88
N TRP A 261 -19.84 -4.33 1.13
CA TRP A 261 -20.58 -5.31 1.92
C TRP A 261 -19.94 -5.47 3.28
N THR A 262 -20.78 -5.62 4.30
CA THR A 262 -20.29 -6.07 5.60
C THR A 262 -20.13 -7.59 5.61
N ASP A 263 -19.10 -8.11 6.29
CA ASP A 263 -19.06 -9.54 6.62
C ASP A 263 -19.57 -9.79 8.03
N ASP A 264 -20.55 -10.66 8.06
CA ASP A 264 -21.35 -10.98 9.22
C ASP A 264 -21.58 -12.50 9.28
N SER A 265 -20.84 -13.24 8.45
CA SER A 265 -21.04 -14.66 8.23
C SER A 265 -20.48 -15.52 9.38
N GLY A 266 -21.24 -15.56 10.47
CA GLY A 266 -21.03 -16.47 11.60
C GLY A 266 -20.94 -15.81 12.97
N SER A 267 -21.22 -14.51 13.10
CA SER A 267 -21.20 -13.80 14.39
C SER A 267 -22.41 -12.86 14.53
N PRO A 268 -23.12 -12.82 15.67
CA PRO A 268 -24.29 -11.97 15.88
C PRO A 268 -23.96 -10.50 16.18
N TRP A 269 -22.73 -10.05 15.87
CA TRP A 269 -22.23 -8.71 16.25
C TRP A 269 -23.09 -7.54 15.78
N PHE A 270 -23.94 -7.76 14.77
CA PHE A 270 -24.83 -6.77 14.14
C PHE A 270 -26.30 -6.85 14.61
N GLU A 271 -26.65 -7.81 15.48
CA GLU A 271 -28.03 -8.04 15.92
C GLU A 271 -28.53 -6.93 16.84
N ASP A 272 -27.81 -6.56 17.90
CA ASP A 272 -28.12 -5.41 18.76
C ASP A 272 -26.87 -4.55 19.03
N VAL A 273 -26.47 -3.85 17.98
CA VAL A 273 -25.29 -2.97 18.01
C VAL A 273 -25.55 -1.69 18.80
N PRO A 274 -24.52 -1.13 19.47
CA PRO A 274 -24.59 0.14 20.19
C PRO A 274 -24.54 1.34 19.22
N LEU A 275 -25.45 1.32 18.24
CA LEU A 275 -25.74 2.40 17.31
C LEU A 275 -26.93 3.22 17.82
N ASP A 276 -26.97 4.51 17.48
CA ASP A 276 -28.15 5.33 17.76
C ASP A 276 -29.33 4.95 16.84
N ASP A 277 -30.53 5.46 17.14
CA ASP A 277 -31.74 5.09 16.38
C ASP A 277 -31.66 5.44 14.89
N ARG A 278 -30.93 6.52 14.55
CA ARG A 278 -30.74 6.96 13.16
C ARG A 278 -29.77 6.04 12.43
N GLU A 279 -28.65 5.71 13.06
CA GLU A 279 -27.68 4.74 12.55
C GLU A 279 -28.33 3.35 12.36
N LYS A 280 -29.15 2.91 13.33
CA LYS A 280 -29.90 1.64 13.23
C LYS A 280 -30.88 1.66 12.07
N GLU A 281 -31.59 2.76 11.84
CA GLU A 281 -32.51 2.86 10.69
C GLU A 281 -31.76 2.86 9.37
N LEU A 282 -30.65 3.60 9.27
CA LEU A 282 -29.81 3.62 8.07
C LEU A 282 -29.22 2.22 7.78
N CYS A 283 -28.78 1.47 8.79
CA CYS A 283 -28.39 0.07 8.62
C CYS A 283 -29.50 -0.76 7.98
N ARG A 284 -30.75 -0.60 8.45
CA ARG A 284 -31.91 -1.37 7.98
C ARG A 284 -32.27 -1.07 6.53
N GLU A 285 -32.05 0.15 6.06
CA GLU A 285 -32.23 0.55 4.66
C GLU A 285 -31.27 -0.19 3.71
N HIS A 286 -30.13 -0.65 4.23
CA HIS A 286 -29.07 -1.34 3.48
C HIS A 286 -29.04 -2.86 3.69
N VAL A 287 -30.09 -3.45 4.27
CA VAL A 287 -30.20 -4.91 4.40
C VAL A 287 -30.19 -5.56 3.02
N ASN A 288 -29.27 -6.51 2.85
CA ASN A 288 -29.01 -7.20 1.61
C ASN A 288 -29.88 -8.47 1.53
N ILE A 289 -31.06 -8.33 0.95
CA ILE A 289 -31.96 -9.45 0.70
C ILE A 289 -31.37 -10.38 -0.39
N CYS A 290 -31.50 -11.70 -0.19
CA CYS A 290 -30.97 -12.70 -1.09
C CYS A 290 -31.72 -12.72 -2.42
N GLU A 291 -31.01 -12.39 -3.50
CA GLU A 291 -31.52 -12.48 -4.89
C GLU A 291 -31.11 -13.79 -5.59
N GLY A 292 -30.66 -14.82 -4.84
CA GLY A 292 -30.16 -16.06 -5.43
C GLY A 292 -28.78 -15.93 -6.10
N CYS A 293 -27.91 -15.08 -5.56
CA CYS A 293 -26.58 -14.79 -6.13
C CYS A 293 -25.54 -15.92 -5.97
N GLY A 294 -25.89 -17.03 -5.32
CA GLY A 294 -25.00 -18.19 -5.12
C GLY A 294 -23.99 -18.07 -3.97
N SER A 295 -23.97 -16.95 -3.23
CA SER A 295 -23.12 -16.78 -2.03
C SER A 295 -23.69 -17.46 -0.77
N CYS A 296 -24.99 -17.80 -0.78
CA CYS A 296 -25.69 -18.57 0.24
C CYS A 296 -26.63 -19.62 -0.40
N HIS A 297 -27.09 -20.58 0.42
CA HIS A 297 -28.00 -21.66 0.01
C HIS A 297 -29.48 -21.22 0.15
N GLY A 298 -29.82 -20.05 -0.39
CA GLY A 298 -31.04 -19.32 -0.04
C GLY A 298 -30.81 -18.42 1.17
N GLY A 299 -31.52 -17.29 1.24
CA GLY A 299 -31.41 -16.35 2.35
C GLY A 299 -31.77 -16.99 3.70
N THR A 300 -31.51 -16.27 4.78
CA THR A 300 -31.83 -16.72 6.15
C THR A 300 -32.49 -15.59 6.91
N ASP A 301 -33.45 -15.91 7.77
CA ASP A 301 -34.05 -14.93 8.67
C ASP A 301 -33.01 -14.46 9.70
N ARG A 302 -32.85 -13.15 9.86
CA ARG A 302 -31.83 -12.54 10.73
C ARG A 302 -32.37 -11.33 11.48
N MET A 303 -31.82 -11.10 12.66
CA MET A 303 -32.01 -9.85 13.40
C MET A 303 -30.94 -8.84 12.98
N ILE A 304 -31.35 -7.69 12.47
CA ILE A 304 -30.45 -6.60 12.08
C ILE A 304 -30.83 -5.36 12.88
N CYS A 305 -29.91 -4.88 13.72
CA CYS A 305 -30.13 -3.68 14.55
C CYS A 305 -31.45 -3.73 15.35
N GLY A 306 -31.78 -4.88 15.93
CA GLY A 306 -32.95 -5.10 16.78
C GLY A 306 -34.26 -5.34 16.03
N ARG A 307 -34.22 -5.58 14.72
CA ARG A 307 -35.41 -5.89 13.89
C ARG A 307 -35.19 -7.14 13.06
N GLU A 308 -36.21 -7.98 12.95
CA GLU A 308 -36.19 -9.20 12.15
C GLU A 308 -36.41 -8.91 10.66
N PHE A 309 -35.62 -9.57 9.81
CA PHE A 309 -35.70 -9.54 8.36
C PHE A 309 -35.65 -10.96 7.81
N GLU A 310 -36.49 -11.25 6.83
CA GLU A 310 -36.54 -12.54 6.13
C GLU A 310 -35.57 -12.54 4.93
N ASP A 311 -35.14 -13.74 4.51
CA ASP A 311 -34.33 -13.94 3.30
C ASP A 311 -33.03 -13.12 3.22
N VAL A 312 -32.39 -12.80 4.35
CA VAL A 312 -31.14 -12.03 4.37
C VAL A 312 -29.99 -12.85 3.77
N CYS A 313 -29.21 -12.22 2.89
CA CYS A 313 -28.05 -12.83 2.24
C CYS A 313 -26.94 -13.16 3.24
N ARG A 314 -25.93 -13.93 2.82
CA ARG A 314 -24.78 -14.27 3.68
C ARG A 314 -24.10 -13.03 4.25
N THR A 315 -23.90 -12.01 3.39
CA THR A 315 -23.48 -10.66 3.76
C THR A 315 -24.71 -9.82 4.05
N ALA A 316 -25.00 -9.49 5.31
CA ALA A 316 -26.27 -8.91 5.71
C ALA A 316 -26.49 -7.48 5.24
N LEU A 317 -25.43 -6.67 5.09
CA LEU A 317 -25.54 -5.28 4.64
C LEU A 317 -24.80 -5.07 3.32
N ARG A 318 -25.42 -4.31 2.42
CA ARG A 318 -24.87 -3.91 1.12
C ARG A 318 -25.13 -2.43 0.87
N PHE A 319 -24.05 -1.66 0.88
CA PHE A 319 -24.07 -0.22 0.63
C PHE A 319 -23.62 0.03 -0.82
N VAL A 320 -24.57 0.34 -1.70
CA VAL A 320 -24.30 0.67 -3.10
C VAL A 320 -24.19 2.19 -3.22
N ASN A 321 -23.03 2.67 -3.70
CA ASN A 321 -22.69 4.08 -3.83
C ASN A 321 -22.96 4.89 -2.55
N PRO A 322 -22.36 4.48 -1.40
CA PRO A 322 -22.61 5.10 -0.12
C PRO A 322 -22.29 6.60 -0.14
N GLY A 323 -23.22 7.40 0.36
CA GLY A 323 -23.01 8.82 0.62
C GLY A 323 -22.25 9.06 1.93
N PRO A 324 -22.10 10.33 2.34
CA PRO A 324 -21.33 10.68 3.53
C PRO A 324 -21.83 10.03 4.83
N GLN A 325 -23.15 9.88 5.01
CA GLN A 325 -23.74 9.30 6.22
C GLN A 325 -23.51 7.79 6.27
N GLU A 326 -23.65 7.13 5.12
CA GLU A 326 -23.38 5.71 4.96
C GLU A 326 -21.89 5.41 5.17
N LEU A 327 -20.99 6.28 4.71
CA LEU A 327 -19.55 6.13 4.93
C LEU A 327 -19.15 6.31 6.40
N GLU A 328 -19.78 7.26 7.11
CA GLU A 328 -19.60 7.41 8.56
C GLU A 328 -20.09 6.17 9.32
N LEU A 329 -21.28 5.67 8.95
CA LEU A 329 -21.83 4.43 9.50
C LEU A 329 -20.94 3.23 9.20
N LEU A 330 -20.39 3.10 7.99
CA LEU A 330 -19.44 2.05 7.64
C LEU A 330 -18.18 2.11 8.53
N GLY A 331 -17.68 3.31 8.86
CA GLY A 331 -16.60 3.45 9.85
C GLY A 331 -16.98 2.92 11.23
N ARG A 332 -18.20 3.21 11.68
CA ARG A 332 -18.73 2.74 12.97
C ARG A 332 -18.90 1.21 12.98
N LEU A 333 -19.48 0.65 11.93
CA LEU A 333 -19.65 -0.79 11.73
C LEU A 333 -18.31 -1.53 11.67
N ALA A 334 -17.29 -0.93 11.02
CA ALA A 334 -15.94 -1.47 11.00
C ALA A 334 -15.40 -1.59 12.43
N GLY A 335 -15.46 -0.52 13.22
CA GLY A 335 -14.98 -0.54 14.61
C GLY A 335 -15.67 -1.61 15.46
N LEU A 336 -16.99 -1.79 15.30
CA LEU A 336 -17.75 -2.83 15.99
C LEU A 336 -17.31 -4.24 15.56
N ARG A 337 -17.13 -4.47 14.27
CA ARG A 337 -16.69 -5.77 13.75
C ARG A 337 -15.26 -6.10 14.17
N LEU A 338 -14.36 -5.12 14.17
CA LEU A 338 -12.98 -5.29 14.65
C LEU A 338 -12.95 -5.69 16.13
N ALA A 339 -13.77 -5.03 16.96
CA ALA A 339 -13.90 -5.37 18.37
C ALA A 339 -14.46 -6.80 18.60
N ASP A 340 -15.48 -7.19 17.84
CA ASP A 340 -16.06 -8.55 17.87
C ASP A 340 -15.03 -9.62 17.49
N ILE A 341 -14.27 -9.41 16.40
CA ILE A 341 -13.21 -10.34 15.99
C ILE A 341 -12.14 -10.44 17.07
N GLY A 342 -11.72 -9.31 17.65
CA GLY A 342 -10.72 -9.27 18.72
C GLY A 342 -11.16 -10.05 19.96
N GLN A 343 -12.42 -9.93 20.39
CA GLN A 343 -12.97 -10.66 21.54
C GLN A 343 -13.04 -12.18 21.31
N ASN A 344 -13.26 -12.62 20.06
CA ASN A 344 -13.40 -14.05 19.72
C ASN A 344 -12.05 -14.76 19.45
N LYS A 345 -10.93 -14.02 19.39
CA LYS A 345 -9.59 -14.55 19.10
C LYS A 345 -8.60 -14.48 20.27
N ILE A 346 -8.96 -13.76 21.35
CA ILE A 346 -8.28 -13.78 22.65
C ILE A 346 -8.89 -14.91 23.49
#